data_AF-B0CTJ7-F1
#
_entry.id   AF-B0CTJ7-F1
#
_cell.length_a   1.000
_cell.length_b   1.000
_cell.length_c   1.000
_cell.angle_alpha   90.00
_cell.angle_beta   90.00
_cell.angle_gamma   90.00
#
_symmetry.space_group_name_H-M   'P 1'
#
loop_
_entity.id
_entity.type
_entity.pdbx_description
1 polymer ?
#
loop_
_entity_poly.entity_id
_entity_poly.type
_entity_poly.pdbx_seq_one_letter_code
_entity_poly.pdbx_strand_id
1 'polypeptide(L)'
;MPTIAELEMFKPSYDVPEKVLTKTQDRIMLECLRFGDQVKILIGEYQGLLGEVEAIDGLEVQVTIPTQGITQGILMPYLRRNFQIGDEVQIMTDPNPGFIGWVTAVESGIEGQILFLAICVDNNTSNTAPTPKQAVHNRQNDQQKKEAGSR
;
A
#
# COMPACT_ATOMS: atom_id res chain seq x y z
N MET A 1 18.16 -0.32 -6.62
CA MET A 1 17.27 0.02 -7.74
C MET A 1 17.02 1.52 -7.61
N PRO A 2 17.26 2.36 -8.63
CA PRO A 2 17.05 3.80 -8.51
C PRO A 2 15.60 4.14 -8.16
N THR A 3 15.38 5.16 -7.35
CA THR A 3 14.05 5.69 -7.00
C THR A 3 13.52 6.61 -8.11
N ILE A 4 12.22 6.95 -8.05
CA ILE A 4 11.64 7.95 -8.96
C ILE A 4 12.37 9.29 -8.81
N ALA A 5 12.65 9.72 -7.56
CA ALA A 5 13.37 10.96 -7.29
C ALA A 5 14.79 10.96 -7.87
N GLU A 6 15.51 9.84 -7.73
CA GLU A 6 16.81 9.67 -8.36
C GLU A 6 16.71 9.73 -9.88
N LEU A 7 15.70 9.10 -10.47
CA LEU A 7 15.46 9.16 -11.90
C LEU A 7 15.16 10.59 -12.40
N GLU A 8 14.46 11.41 -11.60
CA GLU A 8 14.22 12.81 -11.92
C GLU A 8 15.51 13.64 -11.98
N MET A 9 16.50 13.32 -11.16
CA MET A 9 17.81 13.98 -11.21
C MET A 9 18.56 13.70 -12.52
N PHE A 10 18.22 12.62 -13.23
CA PHE A 10 18.81 12.29 -14.53
C PHE A 10 18.06 12.87 -15.73
N LYS A 11 16.82 13.35 -15.56
CA LYS A 11 16.04 13.99 -16.64
C LYS A 11 16.74 15.17 -17.34
N PRO A 12 17.47 16.07 -16.64
CA PRO A 12 18.18 17.16 -17.31
C PRO A 12 19.52 16.75 -17.94
N SER A 13 19.97 15.50 -17.78
CA SER A 13 21.24 15.02 -18.34
C SER A 13 21.05 14.59 -19.81
N TYR A 14 21.93 15.07 -20.68
CA TYR A 14 21.97 14.65 -22.10
C TYR A 14 22.68 13.30 -22.31
N ASP A 15 23.40 12.82 -21.29
CA ASP A 15 24.19 11.58 -21.38
C ASP A 15 23.32 10.32 -21.26
N VAL A 16 22.09 10.46 -20.76
CA VAL A 16 21.14 9.35 -20.61
C VAL A 16 20.05 9.47 -21.68
N PRO A 17 19.97 8.53 -22.64
CA PRO A 17 18.91 8.55 -23.63
C PRO A 17 17.53 8.46 -22.98
N GLU A 18 16.57 9.25 -23.47
CA GLU A 18 15.20 9.31 -22.95
C GLU A 18 14.54 7.92 -22.85
N LYS A 19 14.79 7.05 -23.84
CA LYS A 19 14.33 5.66 -23.85
C LYS A 19 14.79 4.84 -22.65
N VAL A 20 15.98 5.14 -22.10
CA VAL A 20 16.51 4.48 -20.89
C VAL A 20 15.81 5.00 -19.64
N LEU A 21 15.52 6.31 -19.59
CA LEU A 21 14.76 6.93 -18.50
C LEU A 21 13.34 6.35 -18.43
N THR A 22 12.62 6.30 -19.54
CA THR A 22 11.26 5.71 -19.60
C THR A 22 11.26 4.25 -19.15
N LYS A 23 12.17 3.41 -19.67
CA LYS A 23 12.27 2.02 -19.24
C LYS A 23 12.59 1.84 -17.76
N THR A 24 13.39 2.74 -17.20
CA THR A 24 13.74 2.70 -15.78
C THR A 24 12.54 3.12 -14.94
N GLN A 25 11.81 4.15 -15.36
CA GLN A 25 10.54 4.55 -14.75
C GLN A 25 9.54 3.39 -14.75
N ASP A 26 9.34 2.76 -15.90
CA ASP A 26 8.41 1.63 -16.04
C ASP A 26 8.79 0.49 -15.10
N ARG A 27 10.09 0.19 -14.97
CA ARG A 27 10.59 -0.82 -14.03
C ARG A 27 10.34 -0.45 -12.57
N ILE A 28 10.54 0.82 -12.20
CA ILE A 28 10.26 1.30 -10.84
C ILE A 28 8.77 1.19 -10.54
N MET A 29 7.90 1.52 -11.49
CA MET A 29 6.45 1.41 -11.29
C MET A 29 5.99 -0.06 -11.23
N LEU A 30 6.57 -0.93 -12.06
CA LEU A 30 6.31 -2.37 -12.10
C LEU A 30 6.65 -3.08 -10.78
N GLU A 31 7.65 -2.62 -10.04
CA GLU A 31 8.02 -3.22 -8.76
C GLU A 31 7.03 -2.90 -7.61
N CYS A 32 6.11 -1.96 -7.82
CA CYS A 32 5.22 -1.47 -6.77
C CYS A 32 3.89 -2.23 -6.64
N LEU A 33 3.46 -2.97 -7.67
CA LEU A 33 2.19 -3.70 -7.67
C LEU A 33 2.40 -5.20 -7.88
N ARG A 34 1.59 -6.01 -7.20
CA ARG A 34 1.58 -7.47 -7.29
C ARG A 34 0.15 -7.99 -7.47
N PHE A 35 0.04 -9.22 -7.96
CA PHE A 35 -1.22 -9.95 -7.97
C PHE A 35 -1.87 -9.95 -6.59
N GLY A 36 -3.17 -9.68 -6.52
CA GLY A 36 -3.97 -9.61 -5.29
C GLY A 36 -3.86 -8.27 -4.55
N ASP A 37 -3.05 -7.32 -5.03
CA ASP A 37 -2.97 -6.01 -4.40
C ASP A 37 -4.28 -5.24 -4.56
N GLN A 38 -4.75 -4.67 -3.45
CA GLN A 38 -5.83 -3.70 -3.48
C GLN A 38 -5.29 -2.36 -3.99
N VAL A 39 -5.97 -1.78 -4.97
CA VAL A 39 -5.57 -0.53 -5.63
C VAL A 39 -6.75 0.43 -5.71
N LYS A 40 -6.44 1.72 -5.69
CA LYS A 40 -7.35 2.83 -5.98
C LYS A 40 -7.04 3.39 -7.35
N ILE A 41 -8.07 3.61 -8.14
CA ILE A 41 -7.97 4.20 -9.48
C ILE A 41 -7.93 5.71 -9.32
N LEU A 42 -6.88 6.35 -9.86
CA LEU A 42 -6.64 7.78 -9.72
C LEU A 42 -7.21 8.61 -10.85
N ILE A 43 -7.24 8.06 -12.07
CA ILE A 43 -7.60 8.78 -13.31
C ILE A 43 -8.47 7.86 -14.17
N GLY A 44 -9.46 8.44 -14.85
CA GLY A 44 -10.32 7.76 -15.84
C GLY A 44 -11.76 7.58 -15.37
N GLU A 45 -12.53 6.79 -16.12
CA GLU A 45 -13.97 6.55 -15.88
C GLU A 45 -14.26 5.96 -14.50
N TYR A 46 -13.34 5.13 -14.00
CA TYR A 46 -13.45 4.45 -12.72
C TYR A 46 -12.69 5.15 -11.59
N GLN A 47 -12.32 6.42 -11.79
CA GLN A 47 -11.59 7.21 -10.80
C GLN A 47 -12.29 7.18 -9.42
N GLY A 48 -11.49 7.00 -8.38
CA GLY A 48 -11.93 6.93 -6.99
C GLY A 48 -12.38 5.54 -6.54
N LEU A 49 -12.65 4.61 -7.47
CA LEU A 49 -13.03 3.24 -7.14
C LEU A 49 -11.81 2.42 -6.68
N LEU A 50 -12.12 1.41 -5.85
CA LEU A 50 -11.19 0.39 -5.43
C LEU A 50 -11.32 -0.84 -6.32
N GLY A 51 -10.21 -1.51 -6.55
CA GLY A 51 -10.15 -2.78 -7.24
C GLY A 51 -8.99 -3.64 -6.78
N GLU A 52 -8.92 -4.84 -7.31
CA GLU A 52 -7.90 -5.84 -7.02
C GLU A 52 -7.13 -6.19 -8.29
N VAL A 53 -5.81 -6.28 -8.19
CA VAL A 53 -4.93 -6.63 -9.31
C VAL A 53 -5.05 -8.12 -9.63
N GLU A 54 -5.54 -8.46 -10.82
CA GLU A 54 -5.60 -9.85 -11.32
C GLU A 54 -4.46 -10.23 -12.26
N ALA A 55 -3.90 -9.27 -12.99
CA ALA A 55 -2.75 -9.52 -13.85
C ALA A 55 -1.99 -8.22 -14.14
N ILE A 56 -0.70 -8.35 -14.44
CA ILE A 56 0.16 -7.23 -14.84
C ILE A 56 0.80 -7.62 -16.17
N ASP A 57 0.51 -6.87 -17.23
CA ASP A 57 1.13 -7.00 -18.55
C ASP A 57 1.84 -5.70 -18.92
N GLY A 58 3.13 -5.62 -18.58
CA GLY A 58 3.90 -4.39 -18.69
C GLY A 58 3.29 -3.26 -17.87
N LEU A 59 2.91 -2.16 -18.53
CA LEU A 59 2.29 -1.00 -17.86
C LEU A 59 0.77 -1.11 -17.74
N GLU A 60 0.14 -2.12 -18.33
CA GLU A 60 -1.29 -2.33 -18.21
C GLU A 60 -1.56 -3.37 -17.12
N VAL A 61 -2.47 -3.04 -16.22
CA VAL A 61 -2.83 -3.86 -15.07
C VAL A 61 -4.30 -4.22 -15.20
N GLN A 62 -4.61 -5.52 -15.22
CA GLN A 62 -5.99 -5.98 -15.16
C GLN A 62 -6.47 -5.85 -13.73
N VAL A 63 -7.45 -4.97 -13.51
CA VAL A 63 -8.02 -4.68 -12.20
C VAL A 63 -9.49 -5.09 -12.19
N THR A 64 -9.84 -5.98 -11.29
CA THR A 64 -11.23 -6.31 -11.00
C THR A 64 -11.80 -5.25 -10.06
N ILE A 65 -12.92 -4.63 -10.46
CA ILE A 65 -13.62 -3.57 -9.72
C ILE A 65 -14.92 -4.17 -9.15
N PRO A 66 -14.92 -4.66 -7.90
CA PRO A 66 -16.02 -5.49 -7.39
C PRO A 66 -17.36 -4.76 -7.33
N THR A 67 -17.34 -3.44 -7.12
CA THR A 67 -18.55 -2.61 -7.05
C THR A 67 -19.26 -2.49 -8.40
N GLN A 68 -18.55 -2.70 -9.49
CA GLN A 68 -19.08 -2.68 -10.86
C GLN A 68 -19.23 -4.09 -11.44
N GLY A 69 -18.59 -5.10 -10.84
CA GLY A 69 -18.59 -6.48 -11.33
C GLY A 69 -17.85 -6.63 -12.68
N ILE A 70 -16.87 -5.78 -12.93
CA ILE A 70 -16.08 -5.76 -14.17
C ILE A 70 -14.59 -5.94 -13.89
N THR A 71 -13.87 -6.41 -14.89
CA THR A 71 -12.40 -6.41 -14.93
C THR A 71 -11.96 -5.52 -16.08
N GLN A 72 -11.06 -4.58 -15.81
CA GLN A 72 -10.62 -3.58 -16.76
C GLN A 72 -9.10 -3.48 -16.78
N GLY A 73 -8.53 -3.34 -17.98
CA GLY A 73 -7.14 -2.95 -18.16
C GLY A 73 -6.96 -1.46 -17.84
N ILE A 74 -6.13 -1.17 -16.84
CA ILE A 74 -5.83 0.18 -16.36
C ILE A 74 -4.33 0.39 -16.39
N LEU A 75 -3.89 1.55 -16.88
CA LEU A 75 -2.48 1.90 -16.87
C LEU A 75 -1.97 2.03 -15.43
N MET A 76 -0.84 1.39 -15.14
CA MET A 76 -0.19 1.36 -13.85
C MET A 76 0.03 2.75 -13.23
N PRO A 77 0.41 3.81 -13.99
CA PRO A 77 0.49 5.17 -13.43
C PRO A 77 -0.83 5.75 -12.93
N TYR A 78 -1.97 5.16 -13.33
CA TYR A 78 -3.31 5.56 -12.87
C TYR A 78 -3.79 4.75 -11.67
N LEU A 79 -2.95 3.86 -11.16
CA LEU A 79 -3.23 3.05 -9.99
C LEU A 79 -2.38 3.47 -8.81
N ARG A 80 -2.96 3.35 -7.63
CA ARG A 80 -2.25 3.52 -6.37
C ARG A 80 -2.60 2.38 -5.44
N ARG A 81 -1.61 1.77 -4.80
CA ARG A 81 -1.88 0.75 -3.77
C ARG A 81 -2.73 1.35 -2.66
N ASN A 82 -3.80 0.66 -2.31
CA ASN A 82 -4.73 1.05 -1.26
C ASN A 82 -4.46 0.20 -0.02
N PHE A 83 -3.77 0.80 0.95
CA PHE A 83 -3.49 0.16 2.23
C PHE A 83 -4.67 0.31 3.20
N GLN A 84 -4.87 -0.70 4.03
CA GLN A 84 -5.81 -0.71 5.13
C GLN A 84 -5.07 -0.81 6.47
N ILE A 85 -5.71 -0.30 7.53
CA ILE A 85 -5.20 -0.47 8.89
C ILE A 85 -5.11 -1.97 9.19
N GLY A 86 -3.93 -2.42 9.63
CA GLY A 86 -3.63 -3.82 9.88
C GLY A 86 -2.93 -4.54 8.73
N ASP A 87 -2.68 -3.90 7.59
CA ASP A 87 -1.84 -4.48 6.53
C ASP A 87 -0.38 -4.54 6.98
N GLU A 88 0.30 -5.65 6.66
CA GLU A 88 1.77 -5.76 6.73
C GLU A 88 2.37 -5.12 5.48
N VAL A 89 3.30 -4.20 5.68
CA VAL A 89 3.96 -3.47 4.59
C VAL A 89 5.47 -3.53 4.73
N GLN A 90 6.15 -3.55 3.59
CA GLN A 90 7.60 -3.39 3.52
C GLN A 90 7.93 -2.03 2.93
N ILE A 91 8.82 -1.29 3.58
CA ILE A 91 9.37 -0.04 3.04
C ILE A 91 10.22 -0.39 1.82
N MET A 92 9.83 0.11 0.65
CA MET A 92 10.55 -0.12 -0.59
C MET A 92 11.58 0.98 -0.90
N THR A 93 11.42 2.16 -0.28
CA THR A 93 12.22 3.36 -0.57
C THR A 93 12.68 4.06 0.70
N ASP A 94 13.75 4.84 0.60
CA ASP A 94 14.44 5.55 1.69
C ASP A 94 13.52 6.22 2.74
N PRO A 95 13.97 6.34 4.00
CA PRO A 95 15.34 6.10 4.50
C PRO A 95 15.65 4.68 4.98
N ASN A 96 14.65 3.80 5.09
CA ASN A 96 14.80 2.48 5.71
C ASN A 96 14.24 1.36 4.82
N PRO A 97 14.80 1.15 3.60
CA PRO A 97 14.31 0.10 2.72
C PRO A 97 14.46 -1.29 3.37
N GLY A 98 13.52 -2.17 3.08
CA GLY A 98 13.49 -3.54 3.58
C GLY A 98 12.80 -3.71 4.93
N PHE A 99 12.54 -2.63 5.67
CA PHE A 99 11.85 -2.69 6.96
C PHE A 99 10.38 -3.13 6.80
N ILE A 100 9.93 -4.09 7.61
CA ILE A 100 8.56 -4.60 7.60
C ILE A 100 7.83 -4.09 8.84
N GLY A 101 6.63 -3.57 8.69
CA GLY A 101 5.76 -3.27 9.82
C GLY A 101 4.30 -3.14 9.43
N TRP A 102 3.49 -2.61 10.34
CA TRP A 102 2.04 -2.61 10.22
C TRP A 102 1.48 -1.23 9.97
N VAL A 103 0.46 -1.13 9.11
CA VAL A 103 -0.29 0.09 8.88
C VAL A 103 -1.19 0.38 10.07
N THR A 104 -0.89 1.44 10.83
CA THR A 104 -1.69 1.80 12.02
C THR A 104 -2.67 2.95 11.77
N ALA A 105 -2.42 3.76 10.75
CA ALA A 105 -3.28 4.83 10.27
C ALA A 105 -3.04 5.07 8.77
N VAL A 106 -4.08 5.47 8.06
CA VAL A 106 -4.00 5.88 6.65
C VAL A 106 -4.58 7.28 6.54
N GLU A 107 -3.70 8.26 6.34
CA GLU A 107 -4.12 9.64 6.08
C GLU A 107 -4.23 9.86 4.56
N SER A 108 -5.42 10.27 4.11
CA SER A 108 -5.62 10.71 2.74
C SER A 108 -5.02 12.10 2.56
N GLY A 109 -3.80 12.15 2.01
CA GLY A 109 -3.21 13.41 1.56
C GLY A 109 -4.01 14.05 0.43
N ILE A 110 -4.00 15.38 0.37
CA ILE A 110 -4.51 16.15 -0.78
C ILE A 110 -3.60 15.80 -1.98
N GLU A 111 -4.21 15.43 -3.11
CA GLU A 111 -3.64 15.17 -4.44
C GLU A 111 -2.11 14.93 -4.53
N GLY A 112 -1.72 13.68 -4.81
CA GLY A 112 -0.39 13.36 -5.34
C GLY A 112 0.72 13.08 -4.33
N GLN A 113 0.51 13.31 -3.03
CA GLN A 113 1.47 12.91 -1.98
C GLN A 113 0.74 12.13 -0.88
N ILE A 114 1.21 10.92 -0.55
CA ILE A 114 0.93 10.35 0.78
C ILE A 114 2.16 10.70 1.59
N LEU A 115 1.95 11.60 2.54
CA LEU A 115 2.87 11.95 3.59
C LEU A 115 2.51 11.02 4.76
N PHE A 116 3.49 10.24 5.21
CA PHE A 116 3.49 9.45 6.45
C PHE A 116 2.58 8.21 6.51
N LEU A 117 3.20 7.05 6.28
CA LEU A 117 2.74 5.79 6.88
C LEU A 117 3.40 5.66 8.26
N ALA A 118 2.60 5.67 9.33
CA ALA A 118 3.09 5.39 10.68
C ALA A 118 3.34 3.87 10.80
N ILE A 119 4.55 3.45 10.46
CA ILE A 119 5.00 2.07 10.60
C ILE A 119 5.48 1.90 12.05
N CYS A 120 4.76 1.10 12.84
CA CYS A 120 5.31 0.62 14.10
C CYS A 120 6.40 -0.39 13.79
N VAL A 121 7.63 -0.03 14.13
CA VAL A 121 8.81 -0.87 14.02
C VAL A 121 8.92 -1.70 15.30
N ASP A 122 8.56 -2.98 15.23
CA ASP A 122 8.88 -3.90 16.31
C ASP A 122 10.39 -4.21 16.24
N ASN A 123 11.19 -3.48 17.01
CA ASN A 123 12.65 -3.70 17.13
C ASN A 123 13.02 -5.05 17.78
N ASN A 124 12.07 -5.97 17.95
CA ASN A 124 12.34 -7.24 18.56
C ASN A 124 12.88 -8.21 17.51
N THR A 125 14.18 -8.09 17.22
CA THR A 125 14.95 -9.12 16.51
C THR A 125 15.09 -10.34 17.42
N SER A 126 13.99 -11.02 17.68
CA SER A 126 13.98 -12.41 18.12
C SER A 126 12.98 -13.16 17.24
N ASN A 127 13.55 -14.05 16.43
CA ASN A 127 12.85 -15.00 15.58
C ASN A 127 11.75 -15.73 16.36
N THR A 128 10.51 -15.26 16.30
CA THR A 128 9.31 -16.08 16.50
C THR A 128 8.12 -15.39 15.84
N ALA A 129 7.58 -16.03 14.81
CA ALA A 129 6.35 -15.61 14.15
C ALA A 129 5.18 -15.57 15.15
N PRO A 130 4.32 -14.53 15.16
CA PRO A 130 3.10 -14.55 15.94
C PRO A 130 2.05 -15.43 15.23
N THR A 131 1.72 -16.56 15.85
CA THR A 131 0.59 -17.42 15.45
C THR A 131 -0.75 -16.71 15.71
N PRO A 132 -1.73 -16.77 14.78
CA PRO A 132 -3.02 -16.11 14.95
C PRO A 132 -3.97 -16.99 15.78
N LYS A 133 -3.85 -16.96 17.11
CA LYS A 133 -4.91 -17.43 18.02
C LYS A 133 -4.88 -16.65 19.34
N GLN A 134 -5.85 -15.75 19.50
CA GLN A 134 -6.55 -15.38 20.75
C GLN A 134 -6.91 -13.89 20.77
N ALA A 135 -8.00 -13.54 20.08
CA ALA A 135 -8.78 -12.33 20.37
C ALA A 135 -10.27 -12.63 20.25
N VAL A 136 -10.70 -13.76 20.85
CA VAL A 136 -12.12 -14.08 21.12
C VAL A 136 -12.24 -14.57 22.56
N HIS A 137 -11.80 -13.76 23.51
CA HIS A 137 -12.26 -13.85 24.90
C HIS A 137 -11.87 -12.58 25.63
N ASN A 138 -12.82 -11.64 25.71
CA ASN A 138 -13.03 -10.74 26.86
C ASN A 138 -14.13 -9.71 26.51
N ARG A 139 -15.33 -10.23 26.24
CA ARG A 139 -16.58 -9.54 26.53
C ARG A 139 -17.20 -10.28 27.71
N GLN A 140 -17.05 -9.82 28.96
CA GLN A 140 -18.07 -10.06 30.02
C GLN A 140 -17.82 -9.45 31.40
N ASN A 141 -16.67 -8.85 31.74
CA ASN A 141 -16.42 -8.50 33.17
C ASN A 141 -16.68 -7.04 33.62
N ASP A 142 -17.11 -6.13 32.76
CA ASP A 142 -17.30 -4.71 33.15
C ASP A 142 -18.75 -4.27 33.44
N GLN A 143 -19.72 -5.20 33.45
CA GLN A 143 -21.14 -4.84 33.65
C GLN A 143 -21.79 -5.27 34.98
N GLN A 144 -21.06 -5.89 35.91
CA GLN A 144 -21.63 -6.33 37.20
C GLN A 144 -21.18 -5.54 38.45
N LYS A 145 -20.60 -4.34 38.30
CA LYS A 145 -20.21 -3.50 39.45
C LYS A 145 -21.03 -2.21 39.64
N LYS A 146 -22.29 -2.20 39.19
CA LYS A 146 -23.26 -1.13 39.48
C LYS A 146 -24.58 -1.70 39.99
N GLU A 147 -24.56 -2.45 41.09
CA GLU A 147 -25.79 -2.80 41.84
C GLU A 147 -25.45 -3.41 43.21
N ALA A 148 -24.61 -2.74 44.00
CA ALA A 148 -24.44 -3.07 45.42
C ALA A 148 -23.87 -1.85 46.16
N GLY A 149 -24.74 -0.92 46.53
CA GLY A 149 -24.34 0.28 47.24
C GLY A 149 -25.47 1.27 47.43
N SER A 150 -26.67 0.79 47.76
CA SER A 150 -27.74 1.64 48.29
C SER A 150 -28.56 0.83 49.28
N ARG A 151 -28.12 0.84 50.53
CA ARG A 151 -28.93 0.86 51.75
C ARG A 151 -28.02 0.95 52.96
#